data_AF-A0AAD8D874-F1
#
_entry.id   AF-A0AAD8D874-F1
#
_cell.length_a   1.000
_cell.length_b   1.000
_cell.length_c   1.000
_cell.angle_alpha   90.00
_cell.angle_beta   90.00
_cell.angle_gamma   90.00
#
_symmetry.space_group_name_H-M   'P 1'
#
loop_
_entity.id
_entity.type
_entity.pdbx_description
1 polymer ?
#
loop_
_entity_poly.entity_id
_entity_poly.type
_entity_poly.pdbx_seq_one_letter_code
_entity_poly.pdbx_strand_id
1 'polypeptide(L)'
;MRLDRTDLKERYSVSELLSDLEGCQARSDLLFVEQSYSGILARKLPSSRKHRNLALLSGTSESWGALRPGQCVIEHLHKVSSLPRYWSPLALLNMTLAGAPCSIIPSLTELELRKEYMGCQNLPTTVWNQNTHRSDEKHD
;
A
#
# COMPACT_ATOMS: atom_id res chain seq x y z
N MET A 1 -22.45 0.73 -11.21
CA MET A 1 -21.38 -0.29 -11.26
C MET A 1 -21.88 -1.51 -10.51
N ARG A 2 -22.08 -2.65 -11.19
CA ARG A 2 -22.58 -3.88 -10.57
C ARG A 2 -21.42 -4.50 -9.77
N LEU A 3 -21.63 -4.78 -8.49
CA LEU A 3 -20.77 -5.65 -7.71
C LEU A 3 -21.08 -7.08 -8.12
N ASP A 4 -20.20 -7.68 -8.90
CA ASP A 4 -20.18 -9.13 -9.07
C ASP A 4 -19.43 -9.75 -7.87
N ARG A 5 -19.86 -10.94 -7.45
CA ARG A 5 -19.13 -11.78 -6.49
C ARG A 5 -17.72 -11.97 -7.06
N THR A 6 -16.69 -11.69 -6.28
CA THR A 6 -15.31 -12.08 -6.60
C THR A 6 -15.28 -13.58 -6.88
N ASP A 7 -15.07 -13.95 -8.14
CA ASP A 7 -14.83 -15.33 -8.53
C ASP A 7 -13.48 -15.74 -7.94
N LEU A 8 -13.47 -16.73 -7.05
CA LEU A 8 -12.26 -17.23 -6.40
C LEU A 8 -11.23 -17.81 -7.41
N LYS A 9 -11.59 -17.90 -8.69
CA LYS A 9 -10.70 -18.29 -9.80
C LYS A 9 -10.20 -17.12 -10.65
N GLU A 10 -10.65 -15.90 -10.39
CA GLU A 10 -10.19 -14.73 -11.13
C GLU A 10 -8.68 -14.54 -10.90
N ARG A 11 -7.90 -14.63 -11.97
CA ARG A 11 -6.45 -14.43 -11.95
C ARG A 11 -6.14 -13.09 -12.56
N TYR A 12 -5.64 -12.18 -11.74
CA TYR A 12 -5.17 -10.89 -12.19
C TYR A 12 -3.73 -11.00 -12.68
N SER A 13 -3.51 -10.81 -13.98
CA SER A 13 -2.19 -10.97 -14.58
C SER A 13 -1.26 -9.78 -14.27
N VAL A 14 0.06 -10.02 -14.33
CA VAL A 14 1.04 -8.93 -14.20
C VAL A 14 0.86 -7.88 -15.31
N SER A 15 0.41 -8.27 -16.50
CA SER A 15 0.13 -7.32 -17.59
C SER A 15 -1.06 -6.42 -17.29
N GLU A 16 -2.14 -6.97 -16.74
CA GLU A 16 -3.33 -6.18 -16.34
C GLU A 16 -2.97 -5.22 -15.22
N LEU A 17 -2.28 -5.70 -14.17
CA LEU A 17 -1.78 -4.85 -13.09
C LEU A 17 -0.97 -3.66 -13.59
N LEU A 18 -0.03 -3.91 -14.51
CA LEU A 18 0.81 -2.85 -15.05
C LEU A 18 0.03 -1.93 -15.99
N SER A 19 -0.96 -2.44 -16.72
CA SER A 19 -1.83 -1.61 -17.56
C SER A 19 -2.69 -0.68 -16.72
N ASP A 20 -3.22 -1.15 -15.60
CA ASP A 20 -4.09 -0.36 -14.73
C ASP A 20 -3.31 0.71 -13.93
N LEU A 21 -2.02 0.48 -13.71
CA LEU A 21 -1.10 1.42 -13.06
C LEU A 21 -0.41 2.37 -14.05
N GLU A 22 -0.61 2.20 -15.35
CA GLU A 22 -0.01 3.05 -16.37
C GLU A 22 -0.54 4.49 -16.29
N GLY A 23 0.38 5.47 -16.28
CA GLY A 23 -0.01 6.88 -16.38
C GLY A 23 -0.73 7.42 -15.14
N CYS A 24 -0.59 6.75 -13.99
CA CYS A 24 -1.09 7.26 -12.72
C CYS A 24 -0.55 8.68 -12.45
N GLN A 25 -1.45 9.60 -12.10
CA GLN A 25 -1.09 11.00 -11.81
C GLN A 25 -0.68 11.22 -10.35
N ALA A 26 -0.66 10.16 -9.54
CA ALA A 26 -0.17 10.26 -8.17
C ALA A 26 1.31 10.65 -8.17
N ARG A 27 1.70 11.42 -7.16
CA ARG A 27 3.11 11.77 -6.96
C ARG A 27 3.99 10.54 -6.75
N SER A 28 3.45 9.55 -6.03
CA SER A 28 4.09 8.27 -5.73
C SER A 28 3.02 7.19 -5.62
N ASP A 29 3.25 6.05 -6.26
CA ASP A 29 2.44 4.84 -6.12
C ASP A 29 3.22 3.79 -5.34
N LEU A 30 2.64 3.26 -4.27
CA LEU A 30 3.25 2.22 -3.46
C LEU A 30 2.58 0.87 -3.74
N LEU A 31 3.33 -0.09 -4.30
CA LEU A 31 2.84 -1.42 -4.59
C LEU A 31 3.44 -2.43 -3.59
N PHE A 32 2.63 -2.87 -2.64
CA PHE A 32 3.01 -3.88 -1.64
C PHE A 32 2.71 -5.29 -2.15
N VAL A 33 3.72 -6.15 -2.23
CA VAL A 33 3.61 -7.49 -2.84
C VAL A 33 4.16 -8.56 -1.91
N GLU A 34 3.34 -9.57 -1.66
CA GLU A 34 3.73 -10.79 -0.94
C GLU A 34 4.54 -11.75 -1.85
N GLN A 35 5.49 -12.48 -1.26
CA GLN A 35 6.72 -12.96 -1.92
C GLN A 35 6.58 -13.90 -3.13
N SER A 36 5.41 -14.42 -3.46
CA SER A 36 5.24 -15.42 -4.53
C SER A 36 5.45 -14.87 -5.95
N TYR A 37 5.30 -13.55 -6.17
CA TYR A 37 5.31 -12.95 -7.52
C TYR A 37 6.18 -11.69 -7.69
N SER A 38 6.88 -11.26 -6.64
CA SER A 38 7.66 -10.01 -6.66
C SER A 38 8.84 -10.02 -7.66
N GLY A 39 9.40 -11.20 -7.96
CA GLY A 39 10.52 -11.32 -8.89
C GLY A 39 10.19 -10.96 -10.35
N ILE A 40 8.94 -11.17 -10.81
CA ILE A 40 8.53 -10.79 -12.16
C ILE A 40 8.36 -9.27 -12.26
N LEU A 41 7.74 -8.67 -11.24
CA LEU A 41 7.53 -7.22 -11.15
C LEU A 41 8.85 -6.47 -11.03
N ALA A 42 9.77 -6.95 -10.19
CA ALA A 42 11.10 -6.37 -10.01
C ALA A 42 11.95 -6.37 -11.29
N ARG A 43 11.66 -7.24 -12.26
CA ARG A 43 12.32 -7.23 -13.58
C ARG A 43 11.64 -6.31 -14.59
N LYS A 44 10.30 -6.21 -14.57
CA LYS A 44 9.53 -5.42 -15.54
C LYS A 44 9.52 -3.93 -15.22
N LEU A 45 9.39 -3.55 -13.95
CA LEU A 45 9.24 -2.16 -13.53
C LEU A 45 10.45 -1.26 -13.84
N PRO A 46 11.72 -1.67 -13.61
CA PRO A 46 12.88 -0.81 -13.84
C PRO A 46 13.03 -0.33 -15.29
N SER A 47 12.57 -1.13 -16.26
CA SER A 47 12.65 -0.80 -17.69
C SER A 47 11.44 -0.01 -18.20
N SER A 48 10.39 0.11 -17.38
CA SER A 48 9.16 0.79 -17.78
C SER A 48 9.29 2.30 -17.70
N ARG A 49 9.02 2.99 -18.81
CA ARG A 49 8.87 4.46 -18.81
C ARG A 49 7.51 4.92 -18.31
N LYS A 50 6.56 4.00 -18.14
CA LYS A 50 5.15 4.24 -17.81
C LYS A 50 4.86 4.21 -16.31
N HIS A 51 5.80 3.70 -15.49
CA HIS A 51 5.64 3.48 -14.04
C HIS A 51 6.77 4.15 -13.23
N ARG A 52 7.14 5.39 -13.59
CA ARG A 52 8.31 6.08 -13.00
C ARG A 52 8.10 6.54 -11.55
N ASN A 53 6.85 6.75 -11.19
CA ASN A 53 6.39 7.16 -9.86
C ASN A 53 6.01 5.95 -8.99
N LEU A 54 6.25 4.71 -9.44
CA LEU A 54 5.89 3.51 -8.71
C LEU A 54 7.07 2.96 -7.91
N ALA A 55 6.81 2.64 -6.64
CA ALA A 55 7.71 1.95 -5.73
C ALA A 55 7.18 0.53 -5.47
N LEU A 56 7.97 -0.49 -5.81
CA LEU A 56 7.65 -1.88 -5.48
C LEU A 56 8.22 -2.23 -4.11
N LEU A 57 7.37 -2.67 -3.18
CA LEU A 57 7.75 -3.09 -1.84
C LEU A 57 7.41 -4.58 -1.66
N SER A 58 8.42 -5.40 -1.36
CA SER A 58 8.23 -6.84 -1.15
C SER A 58 8.51 -7.24 0.30
N GLY A 59 7.62 -8.05 0.87
CA GLY A 59 7.60 -8.38 2.30
C GLY A 59 6.59 -9.49 2.58
N THR A 60 6.40 -9.80 3.86
CA THR A 60 5.40 -10.78 4.33
C THR A 60 4.15 -10.08 4.84
N SER A 61 3.04 -10.81 4.95
CA SER A 61 1.79 -10.27 5.51
C SER A 61 2.00 -9.69 6.92
N GLU A 62 2.84 -10.32 7.75
CA GLU A 62 3.18 -9.82 9.08
C GLU A 62 3.95 -8.49 9.01
N SER A 63 4.87 -8.36 8.06
CA SER A 63 5.64 -7.12 7.87
C SER A 63 4.75 -5.94 7.45
N TRP A 64 3.69 -6.20 6.69
CA TRP A 64 2.73 -5.18 6.27
C TRP A 64 1.68 -4.88 7.34
N GLY A 65 1.22 -5.90 8.06
CA GLY A 65 0.25 -5.74 9.16
C GLY A 65 0.77 -4.90 10.33
N ALA A 66 2.09 -4.82 10.50
CA ALA A 66 2.71 -3.98 11.52
C ALA A 66 2.76 -2.47 11.12
N LEU A 67 2.56 -2.13 9.85
CA LEU A 67 2.68 -0.76 9.35
C LEU A 67 1.45 0.08 9.77
N ARG A 68 1.68 1.19 10.45
CA ARG A 68 0.61 2.11 10.88
C ARG A 68 0.39 3.25 9.87
N PRO A 69 -0.83 3.80 9.74
CA PRO A 69 -1.13 4.88 8.79
C PRO A 69 -0.20 6.10 8.89
N GLY A 70 0.16 6.51 10.11
CA GLY A 70 1.04 7.65 10.36
C GLY A 70 2.54 7.33 10.37
N GLN A 71 2.93 6.06 10.21
CA GLN A 71 4.34 5.67 10.22
C GLN A 71 4.97 5.89 8.85
N CYS A 72 6.19 6.43 8.85
CA CYS A 72 6.98 6.61 7.66
C CYS A 72 7.39 5.28 7.02
N VAL A 73 7.13 5.15 5.72
CA VAL A 73 7.39 3.92 4.97
C VAL A 73 8.89 3.62 4.96
N ILE A 74 9.74 4.61 4.72
CA ILE A 74 11.20 4.45 4.72
C ILE A 74 11.72 3.94 6.08
N GLU A 75 11.22 4.50 7.19
CA GLU A 75 11.62 4.08 8.54
C GLU A 75 11.19 2.65 8.84
N HIS A 76 10.00 2.25 8.37
CA HIS A 76 9.53 0.87 8.50
C HIS A 76 10.45 -0.09 7.76
N LEU A 77 10.84 0.23 6.53
CA LEU A 77 11.72 -0.62 5.71
C LEU A 77 13.11 -0.75 6.32
N HIS A 78 13.63 0.28 7.00
CA HIS A 78 14.90 0.17 7.74
C HIS A 78 14.83 -0.77 8.94
N LYS A 79 13.64 -0.93 9.56
CA LYS A 79 13.45 -1.84 10.71
C LYS A 79 13.29 -3.31 10.29
N VAL A 80 12.81 -3.57 9.07
CA VAL A 80 12.66 -4.93 8.55
C VAL A 80 14.02 -5.37 7.98
N SER A 81 14.87 -5.99 8.82
CA SER A 81 16.29 -6.35 8.58
C SER A 81 16.60 -7.27 7.37
N SER A 82 15.61 -7.62 6.54
CA SER A 82 15.83 -8.27 5.25
C SER A 82 15.91 -7.18 4.19
N LEU A 83 17.01 -7.08 3.44
CA LEU A 83 17.09 -6.23 2.24
C LEU A 83 15.78 -6.44 1.45
N PRO A 84 14.88 -5.45 1.41
CA PRO A 84 13.67 -5.66 0.65
C PRO A 84 14.11 -5.80 -0.81
N ARG A 85 13.55 -6.75 -1.55
CA ARG A 85 13.66 -6.75 -3.01
C ARG A 85 12.78 -5.64 -3.55
N TYR A 86 13.04 -4.41 -3.12
CA TYR A 86 12.34 -3.22 -3.53
C TYR A 86 13.07 -2.59 -4.68
N TRP A 87 12.30 -2.12 -5.64
CA TRP A 87 12.78 -1.19 -6.64
C TRP A 87 12.03 0.11 -6.39
N SER A 88 12.76 1.14 -5.97
CA SER A 88 12.19 2.47 -5.80
C SER A 88 13.29 3.53 -5.71
N PRO A 89 13.13 4.67 -6.38
CA PRO A 89 13.78 5.90 -5.95
C PRO A 89 13.37 6.22 -4.51
N LEU A 90 14.32 6.37 -3.59
CA LEU A 90 14.07 6.69 -2.16
C LEU A 90 13.12 7.88 -1.96
N ALA A 91 13.11 8.83 -2.90
CA ALA A 91 12.20 9.97 -2.91
C ALA A 91 10.70 9.60 -2.93
N LEU A 92 10.34 8.44 -3.49
CA LEU A 92 8.95 7.95 -3.51
C LEU A 92 8.50 7.40 -2.15
N LEU A 93 9.45 7.08 -1.26
CA LEU A 93 9.19 6.45 0.04
C LEU A 93 9.16 7.45 1.20
N ASN A 94 9.38 8.75 0.93
CA ASN A 94 9.37 9.81 1.94
C ASN A 94 7.94 10.25 2.30
N MET A 95 7.10 9.28 2.62
CA MET A 95 5.71 9.47 2.99
C MET A 95 5.27 8.39 3.98
N THR A 96 4.17 8.67 4.68
CA THR A 96 3.47 7.70 5.52
C THR A 96 2.57 6.81 4.67
N LEU A 97 2.09 5.70 5.24
CA LEU A 97 1.11 4.84 4.56
C LEU A 97 -0.18 5.61 4.20
N ALA A 98 -0.55 6.61 4.99
CA ALA A 98 -1.69 7.47 4.72
C ALA A 98 -1.46 8.50 3.60
N GLY A 99 -0.24 8.65 3.07
CA GLY A 99 0.03 9.66 2.02
C GLY A 99 0.69 10.94 2.53
N ALA A 100 0.88 11.10 3.83
CA ALA A 100 1.44 12.33 4.40
C ALA A 100 2.97 12.37 4.28
N PRO A 101 3.59 13.54 4.06
CA PRO A 101 5.05 13.64 4.08
C PRO A 101 5.61 13.37 5.48
N CYS A 102 6.76 12.70 5.53
CA CYS A 102 7.43 12.32 6.78
C CYS A 102 8.01 13.50 7.58
N SER A 103 8.29 14.62 6.91
CA SER A 103 9.02 15.75 7.49
C SER A 103 8.13 16.88 8.00
N ILE A 104 6.86 16.61 8.33
CA ILE A 104 5.95 17.64 8.85
C ILE A 104 6.27 17.90 10.34
N ILE A 105 6.53 19.16 10.66
CA ILE A 105 6.77 19.66 12.02
C ILE A 105 5.81 20.83 12.29
N PRO A 106 4.99 20.80 13.36
CA PRO A 106 4.82 19.69 14.31
C PRO A 106 4.19 18.46 13.64
N SER A 107 4.43 17.27 14.19
CA SER A 107 3.88 16.03 13.64
C SER A 107 2.35 16.09 13.57
N LEU A 108 1.77 15.60 12.47
CA LEU A 108 0.31 15.53 12.30
C LEU A 108 -0.34 14.70 13.41
N THR A 109 -1.44 15.22 13.94
CA THR A 109 -2.35 14.44 14.78
C THR A 109 -3.06 13.39 13.94
N GLU A 110 -3.60 12.35 14.58
CA GLU A 110 -4.39 11.32 13.90
C GLU A 110 -5.60 11.92 13.17
N LEU A 111 -6.22 12.95 13.74
CA LEU A 111 -7.36 13.64 13.14
C LEU A 111 -6.97 14.39 11.86
N GLU A 112 -5.85 15.11 11.87
CA GLU A 112 -5.32 15.82 10.69
C GLU A 112 -4.91 14.83 9.61
N LEU A 113 -4.21 13.76 9.99
CA LEU A 113 -3.80 12.70 9.07
C LEU A 113 -5.02 12.07 8.38
N ARG A 114 -6.07 11.76 9.15
CA ARG A 114 -7.29 11.17 8.64
C ARG A 114 -8.07 12.12 7.74
N LYS A 115 -8.11 13.41 8.08
CA LYS A 115 -8.86 14.43 7.35
C LYS A 115 -8.18 14.82 6.04
N GLU A 116 -6.86 14.92 6.04
CA GLU A 116 -6.12 15.54 4.93
C GLU A 116 -5.44 14.51 4.01
N TYR A 117 -5.12 13.31 4.51
CA TYR A 117 -4.28 12.35 3.78
C TYR A 117 -4.94 11.00 3.56
N MET A 118 -5.70 10.48 4.54
CA MET A 118 -6.45 9.23 4.38
C MET A 118 -7.67 9.42 3.47
N GLY A 119 -7.43 9.58 2.17
CA GLY A 119 -8.46 9.69 1.14
C GLY A 119 -9.30 8.42 0.99
N CYS A 120 -10.21 8.41 0.01
CA CYS A 120 -11.10 7.27 -0.24
C CYS A 120 -10.31 6.03 -0.67
N GLN A 121 -10.25 5.01 0.20
CA GLN A 121 -9.82 3.67 -0.19
C GLN A 121 -10.75 3.14 -1.28
N ASN A 122 -10.22 2.84 -2.46
CA ASN A 122 -11.01 2.36 -3.59
C ASN A 122 -11.35 0.85 -3.48
N LEU A 123 -11.67 0.38 -2.27
CA LEU A 123 -12.20 -0.95 -1.98
C LEU A 123 -13.21 -0.84 -0.82
N PRO A 124 -14.32 -1.62 -0.83
CA PRO A 124 -15.38 -1.46 0.14
C PRO A 124 -14.90 -1.73 1.58
N THR A 125 -15.16 -0.77 2.46
CA THR A 125 -14.93 -0.86 3.92
C THR A 125 -15.69 -2.03 4.58
N THR A 126 -16.60 -2.69 3.85
CA THR A 126 -17.36 -3.86 4.31
C THR A 126 -16.48 -5.07 4.63
N VAL A 127 -15.27 -5.17 4.06
CA VAL A 127 -14.28 -6.20 4.45
C VAL A 127 -13.57 -5.85 5.76
N TRP A 128 -13.46 -4.56 6.09
CA TRP A 128 -12.78 -4.10 7.31
C TRP A 128 -13.69 -4.19 8.56
N ASN A 129 -15.02 -4.01 8.40
CA ASN A 129 -15.94 -3.91 9.54
C ASN A 129 -16.39 -5.25 10.17
N GLN A 130 -15.90 -6.40 9.68
CA GLN A 130 -16.22 -7.70 10.29
C GLN A 130 -15.44 -7.98 11.58
N ASN A 131 -14.37 -7.23 11.85
CA ASN A 131 -13.55 -7.44 13.05
C ASN A 131 -13.79 -6.40 14.17
N THR A 132 -14.53 -5.32 13.92
CA THR A 132 -14.88 -4.33 14.94
C THR A 132 -16.16 -4.68 15.71
N HIS A 133 -17.07 -5.47 15.13
CA HIS A 133 -18.30 -5.90 15.81
C HIS A 133 -18.15 -7.15 16.69
N ARG A 134 -16.97 -7.78 16.75
CA ARG A 134 -16.75 -8.99 17.58
C ARG A 134 -16.06 -8.71 18.92
N SER A 135 -16.08 -7.46 19.38
CA SER A 135 -15.55 -7.07 20.69
C SER A 135 -16.50 -6.26 21.56
N ASP A 136 -17.70 -5.90 21.07
CA ASP A 136 -18.71 -5.13 21.83
C ASP A 136 -20.07 -5.86 22.00
N GLU A 137 -20.11 -7.20 21.93
CA GLU A 137 -21.29 -7.99 22.33
C GLU A 137 -20.91 -9.06 23.37
N LYS A 138 -20.48 -8.60 24.56
CA LYS A 138 -20.57 -9.40 25.79
C LYS A 138 -20.67 -8.50 27.04
N HIS A 139 -21.77 -7.74 27.11
CA HIS A 139 -22.35 -7.25 28.36
C HIS A 139 -23.86 -7.07 28.17
N ASP A 140 -24.57 -8.18 28.24
CA ASP A 140 -25.73 -8.39 29.13
C ASP A 140 -26.06 -9.90 29.18
#